data_AF-A0A835ALV5-F1
#
_entry.id   AF-A0A835ALV5-F1
#
_cell.length_a   1.000
_cell.length_b   1.000
_cell.length_c   1.000
_cell.angle_alpha   90.00
_cell.angle_beta   90.00
_cell.angle_gamma   90.00
#
_symmetry.space_group_name_H-M   'P 1'
#
loop_
_entity.id
_entity.type
_entity.pdbx_description
1 polymer ?
#
loop_
_entity_poly.entity_id
_entity_poly.type
_entity_poly.pdbx_seq_one_letter_code
_entity_poly.pdbx_strand_id
1 'polypeptide(L)'
;MASGTSIAGVHAVLSVFLVAAAASASPAPAPTTSKHYSLEEACKHTAGHHDLCVATLSADPSSKSADTAGLARVAIQAAQRNASETATYLSSIYDDNSLENKTAQLQQCLEDCGERSVYEAAVEQLSDATSAVESGAFSESEALVAASQAEVKLCQRGCQAMPDNRNILTARNRDVDRLCSIALTITKLIRGQIYKGCQASTI
;
A
#
# COMPACT_ATOMS: atom_id res chain seq x y z
N MET A 1 -32.67 71.05 8.09
CA MET A 1 -31.95 70.77 9.35
C MET A 1 -33.00 70.56 10.44
N ALA A 2 -32.77 69.58 11.33
CA ALA A 2 -33.69 69.01 12.34
C ALA A 2 -34.80 68.13 11.72
N SER A 3 -34.81 66.81 11.89
CA SER A 3 -34.97 65.96 13.09
C SER A 3 -36.37 65.33 13.04
N GLY A 4 -36.42 64.00 12.92
CA GLY A 4 -37.65 63.23 12.93
C GLY A 4 -37.32 61.75 13.13
N THR A 5 -37.38 61.31 14.37
CA THR A 5 -37.25 59.92 14.82
C THR A 5 -38.41 59.06 14.32
N SER A 6 -38.11 57.81 13.96
CA SER A 6 -39.09 56.72 14.08
C SER A 6 -38.37 55.39 14.32
N ILE A 7 -38.65 54.83 15.48
CA ILE A 7 -38.19 53.53 15.98
C ILE A 7 -39.25 52.51 15.57
N ALA A 8 -38.88 51.55 14.74
CA ALA A 8 -39.64 50.31 14.56
C ALA A 8 -38.69 49.24 14.04
N GLY A 9 -38.48 48.16 14.81
CA GLY A 9 -37.54 47.13 14.39
C GLY A 9 -37.32 46.02 15.41
N VAL A 10 -38.43 45.37 15.79
CA VAL A 10 -38.53 43.93 16.10
C VAL A 10 -37.38 43.31 16.92
N HIS A 11 -37.65 43.07 18.21
CA HIS A 11 -36.88 42.14 19.03
C HIS A 11 -36.86 40.74 18.39
N ALA A 12 -35.75 40.37 17.78
CA ALA A 12 -35.50 39.00 17.33
C ALA A 12 -35.25 38.13 18.57
N VAL A 13 -36.26 37.36 18.95
CA VAL A 13 -36.15 36.34 20.01
C VAL A 13 -35.25 35.22 19.48
N LEU A 14 -34.04 35.11 20.04
CA LEU A 14 -33.09 34.07 19.71
C LEU A 14 -33.55 32.74 20.33
N SER A 15 -34.32 31.95 19.59
CA SER A 15 -34.71 30.60 19.99
C SER A 15 -33.52 29.64 19.84
N VAL A 16 -32.88 29.31 20.96
CA VAL A 16 -31.88 28.23 21.05
C VAL A 16 -32.62 26.89 21.05
N PHE A 17 -32.60 26.17 19.93
CA PHE A 17 -33.01 24.77 19.89
C PHE A 17 -31.84 23.89 20.33
N LEU A 18 -31.89 23.42 21.58
CA LEU A 18 -31.04 22.34 22.07
C LEU A 18 -31.46 21.03 21.39
N VAL A 19 -30.71 20.62 20.36
CA VAL A 19 -30.83 19.27 19.79
C VAL A 19 -30.08 18.33 20.71
N ALA A 20 -30.81 17.58 21.54
CA ALA A 20 -30.24 16.47 22.30
C ALA A 20 -29.87 15.35 21.33
N ALA A 21 -28.57 15.20 21.04
CA ALA A 21 -28.05 14.05 20.33
C ALA A 21 -28.17 12.81 21.23
N ALA A 22 -29.21 12.00 20.99
CA ALA A 22 -29.27 10.66 21.56
C ALA A 22 -28.15 9.83 20.91
N ALA A 23 -27.09 9.55 21.68
CA ALA A 23 -26.03 8.63 21.27
C ALA A 23 -26.63 7.23 21.15
N SER A 24 -26.97 6.83 19.92
CA SER A 24 -27.29 5.44 19.60
C SER A 24 -26.00 4.62 19.73
N ALA A 25 -25.85 3.93 20.86
CA ALA A 25 -24.80 2.94 21.04
C ALA A 25 -24.96 1.86 19.97
N SER A 26 -24.08 1.85 18.98
CA SER A 26 -24.03 0.79 17.99
C SER A 26 -23.67 -0.53 18.69
N PRO A 27 -24.34 -1.64 18.37
CA PRO A 27 -23.97 -2.94 18.91
C PRO A 27 -22.53 -3.27 18.50
N ALA A 28 -21.71 -3.66 19.46
CA ALA A 28 -20.34 -4.08 19.22
C ALA A 28 -20.32 -5.23 18.19
N PRO A 29 -19.42 -5.20 17.19
CA PRO A 29 -19.33 -6.28 16.22
C PRO A 29 -19.00 -7.59 16.93
N ALA A 30 -19.72 -8.65 16.57
CA ALA A 30 -19.46 -10.00 17.08
C ALA A 30 -17.99 -10.42 16.82
N PRO A 31 -17.38 -11.22 17.73
CA PRO A 31 -16.01 -11.68 17.54
C PRO A 31 -15.93 -12.51 16.26
N THR A 32 -15.34 -11.91 15.23
CA THR A 32 -15.05 -12.60 13.98
C THR A 32 -13.94 -13.60 14.30
N THR A 33 -14.22 -14.89 14.17
CA THR A 33 -13.20 -15.93 14.39
C THR A 33 -12.10 -15.74 13.35
N SER A 34 -11.03 -15.06 13.73
CA SER A 34 -9.87 -14.85 12.86
C SER A 34 -9.27 -16.21 12.53
N LYS A 35 -9.24 -16.56 11.25
CA LYS A 35 -8.52 -17.76 10.81
C LYS A 35 -7.03 -17.48 10.91
N HIS A 36 -6.35 -18.26 11.75
CA HIS A 36 -4.89 -18.31 11.76
C HIS A 36 -4.42 -19.18 10.60
N TYR A 37 -3.54 -18.64 9.77
CA TYR A 37 -2.90 -19.37 8.67
C TYR A 37 -1.43 -19.58 9.04
N SER A 38 -0.94 -20.80 8.87
CA SER A 38 0.50 -21.04 8.81
C SER A 38 1.12 -20.35 7.58
N LEU A 39 2.45 -20.24 7.54
CA LEU A 39 3.18 -19.68 6.40
C LEU A 39 2.83 -20.41 5.10
N GLU A 40 2.88 -21.75 5.10
CA GLU A 40 2.58 -22.56 3.92
C GLU A 40 1.12 -22.41 3.49
N GLU A 41 0.18 -22.33 4.44
CA GLU A 41 -1.23 -22.09 4.11
C GLU A 41 -1.45 -20.70 3.54
N ALA A 42 -0.84 -19.66 4.12
CA ALA A 42 -0.93 -18.30 3.62
C ALA A 42 -0.37 -18.20 2.20
N CYS A 43 0.80 -18.79 1.94
CA CYS A 43 1.42 -18.75 0.63
C CYS A 43 0.65 -19.51 -0.46
N LYS A 44 -0.15 -20.53 -0.13
CA LYS A 44 -1.04 -21.19 -1.11
C LYS A 44 -2.09 -20.25 -1.71
N HIS A 45 -2.44 -19.16 -1.01
CA HIS A 45 -3.38 -18.17 -1.52
C HIS A 45 -2.72 -17.17 -2.50
N THR A 46 -1.39 -17.12 -2.57
CA THR A 46 -0.65 -16.18 -3.44
C THR A 46 -0.57 -16.71 -4.88
N ALA A 47 -1.63 -16.46 -5.67
CA ALA A 47 -1.73 -16.95 -7.03
C ALA A 47 -0.54 -16.49 -7.89
N GLY A 48 0.25 -17.44 -8.40
CA GLY A 48 1.44 -17.18 -9.21
C GLY A 48 2.69 -16.74 -8.44
N HIS A 49 2.63 -16.65 -7.11
CA HIS A 49 3.74 -16.18 -6.27
C HIS A 49 4.05 -17.11 -5.09
N HIS A 50 3.53 -18.33 -5.07
CA HIS A 50 3.72 -19.30 -3.98
C HIS A 50 5.19 -19.46 -3.58
N ASP A 51 6.08 -19.77 -4.53
CA ASP A 51 7.48 -20.06 -4.21
C ASP A 51 8.22 -18.82 -3.72
N LEU A 52 7.94 -17.65 -4.32
CA LEU A 52 8.46 -16.37 -3.86
C LEU A 52 7.96 -16.03 -2.45
N CYS A 53 6.69 -16.28 -2.16
CA CYS A 53 6.11 -16.10 -0.83
C CYS A 53 6.82 -16.97 0.21
N VAL A 54 6.97 -18.27 -0.05
CA VAL A 54 7.63 -19.19 0.87
C VAL A 54 9.09 -18.78 1.08
N ALA A 55 9.82 -18.50 0.00
CA ALA A 55 11.22 -18.08 0.08
C ALA A 55 11.38 -16.77 0.88
N THR A 56 10.51 -15.79 0.63
CA THR A 56 10.55 -14.49 1.31
C THR A 56 10.25 -14.62 2.79
N LEU A 57 9.16 -15.31 3.16
CA LEU A 57 8.73 -15.39 4.55
C LEU A 57 9.63 -16.31 5.38
N SER A 58 10.09 -17.43 4.83
CA SER A 58 10.95 -18.37 5.56
C SER A 58 12.37 -17.85 5.80
N ALA A 59 12.83 -16.90 4.99
CA ALA A 59 14.11 -16.21 5.19
C ALA A 59 14.10 -15.31 6.43
N ASP A 60 12.93 -14.87 6.90
CA ASP A 60 12.78 -14.08 8.11
C ASP A 60 12.52 -15.00 9.33
N PRO A 61 13.43 -15.04 10.33
CA PRO A 61 13.26 -15.88 11.51
C PRO A 61 11.98 -15.58 12.30
N SER A 62 11.47 -14.34 12.24
CA SER A 62 10.26 -13.94 12.97
C SER A 62 8.99 -14.62 12.42
N SER A 63 9.01 -15.10 11.18
CA SER A 63 7.89 -15.83 10.56
C SER A 63 7.61 -17.19 11.19
N LYS A 64 8.58 -17.80 11.88
CA LYS A 64 8.46 -19.18 12.42
C LYS A 64 7.36 -19.32 13.48
N SER A 65 7.10 -18.26 14.23
CA SER A 65 6.07 -18.21 15.27
C SER A 65 5.06 -17.09 15.02
N ALA A 66 5.04 -16.52 13.82
CA ALA A 66 4.13 -15.45 13.45
C ALA A 66 2.71 -15.99 13.27
N ASP A 67 1.72 -15.22 13.68
CA ASP A 67 0.34 -15.39 13.22
C ASP A 67 0.16 -14.75 11.82
N THR A 68 -1.05 -14.82 11.25
CA THR A 68 -1.34 -14.27 9.92
C THR A 68 -0.97 -12.78 9.81
N ALA A 69 -1.15 -12.00 10.89
CA ALA A 69 -0.77 -10.58 10.92
C ALA A 69 0.76 -10.41 10.93
N GLY A 70 1.49 -11.22 11.70
CA GLY A 70 2.95 -11.27 11.66
C GLY A 70 3.49 -11.65 10.27
N LEU A 71 2.85 -12.61 9.58
CA LEU A 71 3.22 -12.97 8.21
C LEU A 71 2.97 -11.81 7.22
N ALA A 72 1.84 -11.10 7.37
CA ALA A 72 1.55 -9.90 6.57
C ALA A 72 2.62 -8.82 6.79
N ARG A 73 2.99 -8.57 8.06
CA ARG A 73 4.06 -7.62 8.41
C ARG A 73 5.38 -7.98 7.73
N VAL A 74 5.81 -9.23 7.80
CA VAL A 74 7.07 -9.69 7.17
C VAL A 74 7.02 -9.50 5.65
N ALA A 75 5.89 -9.81 5.00
CA ALA A 75 5.73 -9.60 3.57
C ALA A 75 5.83 -8.12 3.18
N ILE A 76 5.19 -7.22 3.95
CA ILE A 76 5.25 -5.76 3.73
C ILE A 76 6.70 -5.26 3.92
N GLN A 77 7.38 -5.70 4.97
CA GLN A 77 8.77 -5.32 5.23
C GLN A 77 9.72 -5.83 4.13
N ALA A 78 9.45 -6.98 3.53
CA ALA A 78 10.22 -7.46 2.38
C ALA A 78 10.03 -6.57 1.15
N ALA A 79 8.79 -6.16 0.85
CA ALA A 79 8.51 -5.18 -0.20
C ALA A 79 9.22 -3.85 0.08
N GLN A 80 9.17 -3.36 1.33
CA GLN A 80 9.79 -2.12 1.76
C GLN A 80 11.31 -2.13 1.55
N ARG A 81 11.98 -3.22 1.95
CA ARG A 81 13.42 -3.39 1.73
C ARG A 81 13.78 -3.34 0.25
N ASN A 82 13.04 -4.05 -0.61
CA ASN A 82 13.30 -4.05 -2.05
C ASN A 82 13.05 -2.67 -2.69
N ALA A 83 12.01 -1.95 -2.24
CA ALA A 83 11.76 -0.58 -2.67
C ALA A 83 12.90 0.36 -2.24
N SER A 84 13.37 0.24 -1.00
CA SER A 84 14.49 1.04 -0.46
C SER A 84 15.82 0.77 -1.16
N GLU A 85 16.13 -0.50 -1.42
CA GLU A 85 17.30 -0.89 -2.22
C GLU A 85 17.23 -0.33 -3.63
N THR A 86 16.03 -0.24 -4.20
CA THR A 86 15.84 0.34 -5.53
C THR A 86 15.97 1.88 -5.51
N ALA A 87 15.48 2.56 -4.47
CA ALA A 87 15.74 4.00 -4.28
C ALA A 87 17.25 4.30 -4.18
N THR A 88 17.98 3.45 -3.45
CA THR A 88 19.45 3.57 -3.31
C THR A 88 20.15 3.30 -4.64
N TYR A 89 19.70 2.27 -5.38
CA TYR A 89 20.21 1.98 -6.71
C TYR A 89 20.00 3.16 -7.67
N LEU A 90 18.81 3.76 -7.67
CA LEU A 90 18.52 4.95 -8.44
C LEU A 90 19.46 6.10 -8.08
N SER A 91 19.71 6.34 -6.78
CA SER A 91 20.69 7.33 -6.34
C SER A 91 22.07 7.08 -6.95
N SER A 92 22.52 5.82 -6.98
CA SER A 92 23.81 5.48 -7.55
C SER A 92 23.90 5.72 -9.07
N ILE A 93 22.77 5.60 -9.80
CA ILE A 93 22.73 5.96 -11.23
C ILE A 93 22.92 7.47 -11.43
N TYR A 94 22.30 8.30 -10.59
CA TYR A 94 22.45 9.76 -10.68
C TYR A 94 23.87 10.23 -10.35
N ASP A 95 24.53 9.56 -9.41
CA ASP A 95 25.90 9.88 -9.00
C ASP A 95 26.98 9.35 -9.99
N ASP A 96 26.62 8.39 -10.84
CA ASP A 96 27.54 7.80 -11.82
C ASP A 96 27.72 8.70 -13.06
N ASN A 97 28.99 8.96 -13.39
CA ASN A 97 29.37 9.76 -14.55
C ASN A 97 29.60 8.95 -15.83
N SER A 98 29.47 7.63 -15.78
CA SER A 98 29.57 6.72 -16.93
C SER A 98 28.59 7.08 -18.05
N LEU A 99 29.05 6.98 -19.29
CA LEU A 99 28.22 7.20 -20.49
C LEU A 99 27.11 6.14 -20.61
N GLU A 100 27.28 4.96 -20.02
CA GLU A 100 26.27 3.90 -20.06
C GLU A 100 25.00 4.25 -19.27
N ASN A 101 25.14 5.06 -18.22
CA ASN A 101 24.06 5.55 -17.36
C ASN A 101 23.50 6.91 -17.81
N LYS A 102 24.00 7.46 -18.92
CA LYS A 102 23.56 8.74 -19.52
C LYS A 102 22.90 8.57 -20.89
N THR A 103 22.37 7.38 -21.17
CA THR A 103 21.61 7.18 -22.40
C THR A 103 20.26 7.91 -22.33
N ALA A 104 19.82 8.51 -23.43
CA ALA A 104 18.54 9.22 -23.50
C ALA A 104 17.34 8.33 -23.13
N GLN A 105 17.41 7.02 -23.44
CA GLN A 105 16.37 6.06 -23.09
C GLN A 105 16.28 5.83 -21.57
N LEU A 106 17.42 5.72 -20.88
CA LEU A 106 17.43 5.57 -19.44
C LEU A 106 16.95 6.85 -18.76
N GLN A 107 17.38 8.02 -19.22
CA GLN A 107 16.90 9.30 -18.70
C GLN A 107 15.39 9.45 -18.87
N GLN A 108 14.85 9.15 -20.05
CA GLN A 108 13.39 9.17 -20.25
C GLN A 108 12.66 8.19 -19.33
N CYS A 109 13.19 6.97 -19.17
CA CYS A 109 12.63 5.98 -18.23
C CYS A 109 12.63 6.49 -16.79
N LEU A 110 13.69 7.15 -16.34
CA LEU A 110 13.78 7.74 -15.00
C LEU A 110 12.79 8.91 -14.83
N GLU A 111 12.70 9.80 -15.81
CA GLU A 111 11.75 10.91 -15.81
C GLU A 111 10.30 10.39 -15.78
N ASP A 112 9.94 9.45 -16.65
CA ASP A 112 8.61 8.85 -16.72
C ASP A 112 8.27 8.03 -15.46
N CYS A 113 9.30 7.50 -14.78
CA CYS A 113 9.18 6.80 -13.52
C CYS A 113 8.91 7.75 -12.34
N GLY A 114 9.08 9.07 -12.48
CA GLY A 114 9.08 10.00 -11.36
C GLY A 114 10.35 9.89 -10.51
N GLU A 115 11.42 9.39 -11.13
CA GLU A 115 12.77 9.28 -10.58
C GLU A 115 12.82 8.48 -9.26
N ARG A 116 13.69 8.91 -8.35
CA ARG A 116 13.83 8.34 -7.02
C ARG A 116 12.62 8.60 -6.12
N SER A 117 11.90 9.71 -6.34
CA SER A 117 10.82 10.17 -5.45
C SER A 117 9.66 9.18 -5.34
N VAL A 118 9.35 8.48 -6.44
CA VAL A 118 8.31 7.44 -6.48
C VAL A 118 8.65 6.25 -5.58
N TYR A 119 9.94 5.88 -5.50
CA TYR A 119 10.39 4.83 -4.59
C TYR A 119 10.44 5.28 -3.13
N GLU A 120 10.75 6.54 -2.85
CA GLU A 120 10.68 7.09 -1.50
C GLU A 120 9.24 7.09 -0.97
N ALA A 121 8.28 7.51 -1.80
CA ALA A 121 6.86 7.43 -1.49
C ALA A 121 6.40 5.98 -1.27
N ALA A 122 6.83 5.04 -2.13
CA ALA A 122 6.53 3.63 -1.97
C ALA A 122 7.07 3.05 -0.65
N VAL A 123 8.27 3.47 -0.21
CA VAL A 123 8.89 3.05 1.05
C VAL A 123 8.12 3.61 2.26
N GLU A 124 7.72 4.88 2.21
CA GLU A 124 6.92 5.52 3.26
C GLU A 124 5.56 4.81 3.42
N GLN A 125 4.85 4.59 2.32
CA GLN A 125 3.57 3.88 2.32
C GLN A 125 3.69 2.45 2.88
N LEU A 126 4.78 1.73 2.58
CA LEU A 126 5.00 0.39 3.13
C LEU A 126 5.38 0.41 4.62
N SER A 127 6.05 1.48 5.08
CA SER A 127 6.29 1.73 6.50
C SER A 127 4.99 1.96 7.26
N ASP A 128 4.11 2.79 6.70
CA ASP A 128 2.80 3.08 7.29
C ASP A 128 1.91 1.84 7.24
N ALA A 129 1.96 1.06 6.15
CA ALA A 129 1.23 -0.20 6.04
C ALA A 129 1.65 -1.22 7.11
N THR A 130 2.94 -1.23 7.48
CA THR A 130 3.47 -2.04 8.58
C THR A 130 2.86 -1.61 9.91
N SER A 131 2.88 -0.30 10.20
CA SER A 131 2.26 0.28 11.40
C SER A 131 0.75 0.03 11.47
N ALA A 132 0.08 0.05 10.32
CA ALA A 132 -1.34 -0.28 10.21
C ALA A 132 -1.64 -1.75 10.53
N VAL A 133 -0.78 -2.70 10.11
CA VAL A 133 -0.92 -4.12 10.53
C VAL A 133 -0.76 -4.24 12.04
N GLU A 134 0.25 -3.59 12.62
CA GLU A 134 0.55 -3.68 14.06
C GLU A 134 -0.55 -3.10 14.95
N SER A 135 -1.27 -2.09 14.45
CA SER A 135 -2.44 -1.49 15.12
C SER A 135 -3.77 -2.19 14.80
N GLY A 136 -3.76 -3.20 13.94
CA GLY A 136 -4.97 -3.91 13.51
C GLY A 136 -5.81 -3.19 12.43
N ALA A 137 -5.31 -2.08 11.89
CA ALA A 137 -5.89 -1.32 10.79
C ALA A 137 -5.66 -1.99 9.42
N PHE A 138 -6.09 -3.24 9.25
CA PHE A 138 -5.78 -4.04 8.06
C PHE A 138 -6.28 -3.45 6.73
N SER A 139 -7.43 -2.76 6.74
CA SER A 139 -7.93 -2.09 5.53
C SER A 139 -7.06 -0.91 5.10
N GLU A 140 -6.50 -0.18 6.06
CA GLU A 140 -5.57 0.90 5.79
C GLU A 140 -4.25 0.34 5.27
N SER A 141 -3.74 -0.74 5.90
CA SER A 141 -2.58 -1.47 5.40
C SER A 141 -2.75 -1.91 3.94
N GLU A 142 -3.90 -2.51 3.59
CA GLU A 142 -4.18 -2.90 2.20
C GLU A 142 -4.16 -1.71 1.24
N ALA A 143 -4.75 -0.58 1.63
CA ALA A 143 -4.78 0.61 0.79
C ALA A 143 -3.36 1.17 0.56
N LEU A 144 -2.54 1.20 1.61
CA LEU A 144 -1.16 1.69 1.56
C LEU A 144 -0.25 0.76 0.73
N VAL A 145 -0.36 -0.56 0.89
CA VAL A 145 0.37 -1.52 0.03
C VAL A 145 -0.06 -1.40 -1.42
N ALA A 146 -1.37 -1.22 -1.69
CA ALA A 146 -1.88 -1.03 -3.04
C ALA A 146 -1.40 0.27 -3.68
N ALA A 147 -1.31 1.36 -2.90
CA ALA A 147 -0.73 2.62 -3.35
C ALA A 147 0.74 2.44 -3.73
N SER A 148 1.54 1.81 -2.87
CA SER A 148 2.96 1.52 -3.13
C SER A 148 3.16 0.65 -4.37
N GLN A 149 2.30 -0.35 -4.55
CA GLN A 149 2.31 -1.17 -5.76
C GLN A 149 1.99 -0.35 -7.03
N ALA A 150 1.08 0.62 -6.94
CA ALA A 150 0.71 1.46 -8.07
C ALA A 150 1.85 2.39 -8.49
N GLU A 151 2.59 2.95 -7.53
CA GLU A 151 3.81 3.74 -7.75
C GLU A 151 4.84 2.95 -8.56
N VAL A 152 5.16 1.73 -8.12
CA VAL A 152 6.14 0.89 -8.81
C VAL A 152 5.64 0.43 -10.19
N LYS A 153 4.34 0.16 -10.34
CA LYS A 153 3.75 -0.15 -11.66
C LYS A 153 3.79 1.05 -12.60
N LEU A 154 3.71 2.28 -12.10
CA LEU A 154 3.88 3.47 -12.92
C LEU A 154 5.31 3.52 -13.45
N CYS A 155 6.31 3.32 -12.58
CA CYS A 155 7.71 3.24 -12.99
C CYS A 155 7.96 2.14 -14.03
N GLN A 156 7.39 0.96 -13.83
CA GLN A 156 7.44 -0.14 -14.79
C GLN A 156 6.91 0.25 -16.17
N ARG A 157 5.84 1.07 -16.23
CA ARG A 157 5.28 1.55 -17.51
C ARG A 157 6.17 2.60 -18.17
N GLY A 158 6.74 3.53 -17.40
CA GLY A 158 7.67 4.54 -17.91
C GLY A 158 8.91 3.93 -18.57
N CYS A 159 9.34 2.77 -18.07
CA CYS A 159 10.55 2.09 -18.58
C CYS A 159 10.28 1.01 -19.65
N GLN A 160 9.10 0.99 -20.28
CA GLN A 160 8.75 -0.04 -21.29
C GLN A 160 9.60 0.01 -22.56
N ALA A 161 10.12 1.18 -22.92
CA ALA A 161 10.97 1.35 -24.10
C ALA A 161 12.42 0.90 -23.88
N MET A 162 12.80 0.54 -22.64
CA MET A 162 14.15 0.10 -22.30
C MET A 162 14.39 -1.34 -22.76
N PRO A 163 15.46 -1.60 -23.55
CA PRO A 163 15.84 -2.96 -23.93
C PRO A 163 16.06 -3.85 -22.71
N ASP A 164 15.57 -5.09 -22.72
CA ASP A 164 15.63 -6.01 -21.57
C ASP A 164 17.04 -6.20 -21.00
N ASN A 165 18.07 -6.22 -21.84
CA ASN A 165 19.49 -6.32 -21.43
C ASN A 165 20.06 -5.06 -20.77
N ARG A 166 19.29 -3.97 -20.74
CA ARG A 166 19.60 -2.68 -20.10
C ARG A 166 18.55 -2.29 -19.06
N ASN A 167 17.53 -3.12 -18.87
CA ASN A 167 16.36 -2.80 -18.10
C ASN A 167 16.48 -3.25 -16.63
N ILE A 168 17.49 -2.72 -15.94
CA ILE A 168 17.79 -3.08 -14.55
C ILE A 168 16.63 -2.65 -13.62
N LEU A 169 15.90 -1.59 -13.97
CA LEU A 169 14.71 -1.16 -13.23
C LEU A 169 13.52 -2.10 -13.40
N THR A 170 13.33 -2.73 -14.57
CA THR A 170 12.20 -3.65 -14.76
C THR A 170 12.25 -4.86 -13.85
N ALA A 171 13.44 -5.43 -13.62
CA ALA A 171 13.57 -6.54 -12.68
C ALA A 171 13.18 -6.10 -11.26
N ARG A 172 13.76 -4.99 -10.79
CA ARG A 172 13.49 -4.42 -9.46
C ARG A 172 12.02 -4.04 -9.26
N ASN A 173 11.41 -3.38 -10.24
CA ASN A 173 9.99 -3.04 -10.26
C ASN A 173 9.12 -4.31 -10.12
N ARG A 174 9.43 -5.38 -10.86
CA ARG A 174 8.69 -6.65 -10.80
C ARG A 174 8.80 -7.31 -9.44
N ASP A 175 9.96 -7.23 -8.79
CA ASP A 175 10.16 -7.85 -7.49
C ASP A 175 9.33 -7.14 -6.41
N VAL A 176 9.35 -5.80 -6.37
CA VAL A 176 8.50 -5.03 -5.45
C VAL A 176 7.01 -5.27 -5.74
N ASP A 177 6.61 -5.28 -7.02
CA ASP A 177 5.21 -5.55 -7.43
C ASP A 177 4.70 -6.92 -6.93
N ARG A 178 5.52 -7.96 -7.08
CA ARG A 178 5.19 -9.31 -6.63
C ARG A 178 5.12 -9.40 -5.10
N LEU A 179 6.05 -8.75 -4.40
CA LEU A 179 6.07 -8.68 -2.94
C LEU A 179 4.85 -7.93 -2.40
N CYS A 180 4.45 -6.81 -3.01
CA CYS A 180 3.21 -6.11 -2.68
C CYS A 180 1.98 -7.01 -2.92
N SER A 181 1.96 -7.80 -4.01
CA SER A 181 0.88 -8.75 -4.28
C SER A 181 0.77 -9.85 -3.21
N ILE A 182 1.91 -10.36 -2.75
CA ILE A 182 1.98 -11.32 -1.62
C ILE A 182 1.44 -10.66 -0.35
N ALA A 183 1.93 -9.47 0.00
CA ALA A 183 1.49 -8.72 1.17
C ALA A 183 -0.02 -8.46 1.17
N LEU A 184 -0.58 -7.95 0.07
CA LEU A 184 -2.03 -7.74 -0.09
C LEU A 184 -2.83 -9.03 0.11
N THR A 185 -2.34 -10.14 -0.44
CA THR A 185 -3.02 -11.43 -0.30
C THR A 185 -3.08 -11.87 1.16
N ILE A 186 -1.95 -11.81 1.87
CA ILE A 186 -1.87 -12.26 3.27
C ILE A 186 -2.69 -11.33 4.17
N THR A 187 -2.64 -10.01 3.97
CA THR A 187 -3.46 -9.06 4.74
C THR A 187 -4.97 -9.33 4.55
N LYS A 188 -5.40 -9.66 3.32
CA LYS A 188 -6.80 -10.04 3.04
C LYS A 188 -7.24 -11.34 3.73
N LEU A 189 -6.32 -12.28 3.96
CA LEU A 189 -6.62 -13.52 4.70
C LEU A 189 -7.05 -13.23 6.14
N ILE A 190 -6.45 -12.22 6.78
CA ILE A 190 -6.77 -11.80 8.16
C ILE A 190 -8.25 -11.40 8.25
N ARG A 191 -8.76 -10.72 7.23
CA ARG A 191 -10.13 -10.23 7.16
C ARG A 191 -11.14 -11.26 6.64
N GLY A 192 -10.69 -12.48 6.33
CA GLY A 192 -11.53 -13.52 5.72
C GLY A 192 -11.93 -13.22 4.26
N GLN A 193 -11.24 -12.28 3.59
CA GLN A 193 -11.47 -11.92 2.20
C GLN A 193 -10.66 -12.86 1.29
N ILE A 194 -10.98 -14.16 1.32
CA ILE A 194 -10.45 -15.09 0.34
C ILE A 194 -11.18 -14.82 -0.97
N TYR A 195 -10.45 -14.46 -2.04
CA TYR A 195 -11.00 -14.57 -3.39
C TYR A 195 -11.40 -16.03 -3.59
N LYS A 196 -12.71 -16.31 -3.52
CA LYS A 196 -13.28 -17.44 -4.24
C LYS A 196 -12.90 -17.16 -5.69
N GLY A 197 -11.84 -17.80 -6.16
CA GLY A 197 -11.33 -17.62 -7.52
C GLY A 197 -12.49 -17.70 -8.50
N CYS A 198 -12.42 -16.94 -9.59
CA CYS A 198 -13.38 -16.94 -10.70
C CYS A 198 -14.05 -18.30 -10.90
N GLN A 199 -15.12 -18.58 -10.17
CA GLN A 199 -16.08 -19.60 -10.52
C GLN A 199 -16.99 -18.89 -11.48
N ALA A 200 -16.79 -19.21 -12.76
CA ALA A 200 -17.72 -18.93 -13.82
C ALA A 200 -19.15 -19.09 -13.29
N SER A 201 -19.85 -17.99 -13.04
CA SER A 201 -21.29 -18.00 -12.99
C SER A 201 -21.73 -17.98 -14.44
N THR A 202 -21.98 -19.18 -14.95
CA THR A 202 -22.94 -19.39 -16.03
C THR A 202 -24.25 -18.73 -15.61
N ILE A 203 -24.64 -17.68 -16.31
CA ILE A 203 -26.04 -17.36 -16.62
C ILE A 203 -26.09 -17.15 -18.12
#